data_AF-A0A661BVI0-F1
#
_entry.id   AF-A0A661BVI0-F1
#
_cell.length_a   1.000
_cell.length_b   1.000
_cell.length_c   1.000
_cell.angle_alpha   90.00
_cell.angle_beta   90.00
_cell.angle_gamma   90.00
#
_symmetry.space_group_name_H-M   'P 1'
#
loop_
_entity.id
_entity.type
_entity.pdbx_description
1 polymer ?
#
loop_
_entity_poly.entity_id
_entity_poly.type
_entity_poly.pdbx_seq_one_letter_code
_entity_poly.pdbx_strand_id
1 'polypeptide(L)' 'AFKESGGIGIEVVTGSSNADEINTAAAYARRFELSGSAGSDFHGYDNTWVKLGKLAAMPASVTPVWEKWEG' A
#
# COMPACT_ATOMS: atom_id res chain seq x y z
N ALA A 1 -4.06 16.67 -10.01
CA ALA A 1 -3.91 15.69 -11.11
C ALA A 1 -4.43 14.29 -10.75
N PHE A 2 -3.68 13.41 -10.07
CA PHE A 2 -4.11 12.00 -9.87
C PHE A 2 -5.49 11.81 -9.22
N LYS A 3 -5.72 12.43 -8.05
CA LYS A 3 -7.01 12.38 -7.36
C LYS A 3 -8.14 13.05 -8.16
N GLU A 4 -7.85 14.19 -8.78
CA GLU A 4 -8.80 14.91 -9.63
C GLU A 4 -9.21 14.09 -10.87
N SER A 5 -8.33 13.19 -11.33
CA SER A 5 -8.62 12.23 -12.39
C SER A 5 -9.34 10.97 -11.89
N GLY A 6 -9.78 10.93 -10.63
CA GLY A 6 -10.54 9.80 -10.06
C GLY A 6 -9.70 8.75 -9.34
N GLY A 7 -8.39 8.95 -9.16
CA GLY A 7 -7.56 8.06 -8.35
C GLY A 7 -7.99 8.08 -6.87
N ILE A 8 -8.22 6.89 -6.28
CA ILE A 8 -8.76 6.76 -4.92
C ILE A 8 -7.78 6.17 -3.90
N GLY A 9 -6.63 5.67 -4.34
CA GLY A 9 -5.67 5.00 -3.47
C GLY A 9 -4.29 4.85 -4.10
N ILE A 10 -3.30 4.59 -3.25
CA ILE A 10 -1.91 4.29 -3.62
C ILE A 10 -1.41 3.10 -2.82
N GLU A 11 -0.36 2.45 -3.30
CA GLU A 11 0.31 1.40 -2.55
C GLU A 11 1.13 2.00 -1.40
N VAL A 12 0.90 1.48 -0.19
CA VAL A 12 1.57 1.94 1.05
C VAL A 12 2.49 0.86 1.61
N VAL A 13 2.15 -0.41 1.42
CA VAL A 13 2.97 -1.55 1.85
C VAL A 13 3.28 -2.44 0.66
N THR A 14 4.55 -2.59 0.31
CA THR A 14 4.99 -3.54 -0.72
C THR A 14 5.67 -4.75 -0.09
N GLY A 15 5.95 -5.79 -0.90
CA GLY A 15 6.71 -6.97 -0.48
C GLY A 15 8.14 -6.69 0.00
N SER A 16 8.72 -5.55 -0.38
CA SER A 16 10.11 -5.16 -0.07
C SER A 16 10.22 -3.86 0.74
N SER A 17 9.10 -3.20 1.05
CA SER A 17 9.13 -1.90 1.73
C SER A 17 9.70 -1.98 3.14
N ASN A 18 10.58 -1.04 3.47
CA ASN A 18 11.03 -0.80 4.84
C ASN A 18 10.11 0.23 5.55
N ALA A 19 10.36 0.47 6.84
CA ALA A 19 9.53 1.35 7.67
C ALA A 19 9.49 2.82 7.17
N ASP A 20 10.60 3.35 6.67
CA ASP A 20 10.68 4.73 6.21
C ASP A 20 9.93 4.93 4.89
N GLU A 21 9.98 3.94 4.00
CA GLU A 21 9.21 3.92 2.75
C GLU A 21 7.70 3.86 3.05
N ILE A 22 7.28 2.98 3.97
CA ILE A 22 5.89 2.89 4.43
C ILE A 22 5.43 4.23 5.02
N ASN A 23 6.25 4.84 5.89
CA ASN A 23 5.91 6.13 6.52
C ASN A 23 5.78 7.25 5.49
N THR A 24 6.66 7.27 4.48
CA THR A 24 6.63 8.23 3.38
C THR A 24 5.36 8.06 2.54
N ALA A 25 5.04 6.83 2.13
CA ALA A 25 3.83 6.53 1.37
C ALA A 25 2.55 6.86 2.17
N ALA A 26 2.52 6.53 3.46
CA ALA A 26 1.42 6.89 4.36
C ALA A 26 1.25 8.40 4.52
N ALA A 27 2.33 9.17 4.54
CA ALA A 27 2.27 10.63 4.57
C ALA A 27 1.64 11.19 3.28
N TYR A 28 1.98 10.63 2.11
CA TYR A 28 1.33 11.01 0.85
C TYR A 28 -0.14 10.61 0.80
N ALA A 29 -0.48 9.39 1.23
CA ALA A 29 -1.86 8.92 1.30
C ALA A 29 -2.72 9.88 2.11
N ARG A 30 -2.24 10.31 3.29
CA ARG A 30 -2.95 11.30 4.11
C ARG A 30 -3.01 12.67 3.48
N ARG A 31 -1.88 13.18 2.97
CA ARG A 31 -1.79 14.53 2.39
C ARG A 31 -2.77 14.72 1.23
N PHE A 32 -2.98 13.68 0.45
CA PHE A 32 -3.88 13.72 -0.70
C PHE A 32 -5.23 13.08 -0.41
N GLU A 33 -5.48 12.60 0.81
CA GLU A 33 -6.70 11.86 1.21
C GLU A 33 -7.00 10.68 0.28
N LEU A 34 -5.97 9.88 0.01
CA LEU A 34 -6.03 8.64 -0.74
C LEU A 34 -6.04 7.46 0.23
N SER A 35 -6.71 6.38 -0.14
CA SER A 35 -6.63 5.10 0.59
C SER A 35 -5.30 4.39 0.34
N GLY A 36 -4.92 3.48 1.23
CA GLY A 36 -3.71 2.65 1.09
C GLY A 36 -4.02 1.23 0.62
N SER A 37 -3.22 0.69 -0.29
CA SER A 37 -3.19 -0.74 -0.59
C SER A 37 -1.90 -1.39 -0.07
N ALA A 38 -1.95 -2.72 0.05
CA ALA A 38 -0.81 -3.55 0.41
C ALA A 38 -0.69 -4.71 -0.58
N GLY A 39 0.51 -4.94 -1.13
CA GLY A 39 0.76 -5.95 -2.15
C GLY A 39 2.13 -6.61 -1.98
N SER A 40 2.22 -7.93 -2.17
CA SER A 40 3.51 -8.65 -2.11
C SER A 40 4.31 -8.56 -3.39
N ASP A 41 3.66 -8.21 -4.49
CA ASP A 41 4.23 -8.24 -5.84
C ASP A 41 4.91 -9.59 -6.16
N PHE A 42 4.29 -10.69 -5.72
CA PHE A 42 4.86 -12.03 -5.86
C PHE A 42 4.80 -12.55 -7.30
N HIS A 43 5.95 -12.99 -7.81
CA HIS A 43 6.14 -13.46 -9.19
C HIS A 43 6.76 -14.87 -9.30
N GLY A 44 6.82 -15.63 -8.19
CA GLY A 44 7.38 -16.99 -8.16
C GLY A 44 8.50 -17.16 -7.14
N TYR A 45 8.96 -18.41 -6.98
CA TYR A 45 9.93 -18.79 -5.95
C TYR A 45 11.39 -18.42 -6.27
N ASP A 46 11.67 -18.01 -7.51
CA ASP A 46 13.00 -17.59 -7.96
C ASP A 46 13.37 -16.18 -7.50
N ASN A 47 12.37 -15.38 -7.09
CA ASN A 47 12.58 -14.06 -6.49
C ASN A 47 12.88 -14.22 -4.99
N THR A 48 14.17 -14.18 -4.66
CA THR A 48 14.72 -14.41 -3.31
C THR A 48 14.24 -13.39 -2.25
N TRP A 49 13.57 -12.32 -2.67
CA TRP A 49 13.21 -11.18 -1.83
C TRP A 49 11.73 -11.12 -1.43
N VAL A 50 10.85 -11.93 -2.03
CA VAL A 50 9.42 -11.91 -1.69
C VAL A 50 9.12 -13.03 -0.70
N LYS A 51 9.17 -12.72 0.60
CA LYS A 51 8.60 -13.63 1.61
C LYS A 51 7.09 -13.57 1.54
N LEU A 52 6.52 -14.47 0.73
CA LEU A 52 5.09 -14.70 0.65
C LEU A 52 4.49 -14.82 2.07
N GLY A 53 3.50 -13.98 2.39
CA GLY A 53 2.72 -14.09 3.63
C GLY A 53 3.16 -13.21 4.82
N LYS A 54 4.10 -12.27 4.68
CA LYS A 54 4.43 -11.31 5.76
C LYS A 54 4.59 -9.87 5.27
N LEU A 55 3.53 -9.28 4.73
CA LEU A 55 3.47 -7.83 4.54
C LEU A 55 3.39 -7.13 5.90
N ALA A 56 3.97 -5.95 6.00
CA ALA A 56 3.77 -5.08 7.16
C ALA A 56 2.28 -4.73 7.30
N ALA A 57 1.85 -4.44 8.53
CA ALA A 57 0.51 -3.93 8.76
C ALA A 57 0.34 -2.56 8.09
N MET A 58 -0.86 -2.29 7.56
CA MET A 58 -1.21 -0.95 7.12
C MET A 58 -1.08 0.02 8.30
N PRO A 59 -0.41 1.19 8.14
CA PRO A 59 -0.37 2.19 9.19
C PRO A 59 -1.78 2.62 9.59
N ALA A 60 -2.06 2.69 10.90
CA ALA A 60 -3.39 3.07 11.42
C ALA A 60 -3.87 4.46 10.95
N SER A 61 -2.96 5.29 10.46
CA SER A 61 -3.25 6.61 9.92
C SER A 61 -3.73 6.59 8.47
N VAL A 62 -3.85 5.42 7.84
CA VAL A 62 -4.24 5.25 6.44
C VAL A 62 -5.45 4.33 6.36
N THR A 63 -6.53 4.80 5.73
CA THR A 63 -7.71 3.98 5.42
C THR A 63 -7.38 2.97 4.32
N PRO A 64 -7.49 1.66 4.56
CA PRO A 64 -7.24 0.67 3.53
C PRO A 64 -8.24 0.71 2.36
N VAL A 65 -7.81 0.37 1.14
CA VAL A 65 -8.68 0.37 -0.05
C VAL A 65 -9.81 -0.67 0.03
N TRP A 66 -9.59 -1.80 0.72
CA TRP A 66 -10.57 -2.87 0.81
C TRP A 66 -11.79 -2.53 1.69
N GLU A 67 -11.71 -1.49 2.52
CA GLU A 67 -12.89 -0.96 3.23
C GLU A 67 -13.90 -0.28 2.30
N LYS A 68 -13.49 0.01 1.05
CA LYS A 68 -14.35 0.62 0.03
C LYS A 68 -14.97 -0.40 -0.92
N TRP A 69 -14.63 -1.69 -0.79
CA TRP A 69 -15.19 -2.71 -1.65
C TRP A 69 -16.62 -3.03 -1.19
N GLU A 70 -17.58 -2.90 -2.10
CA GLU A 70 -18.90 -3.50 -1.91
C GLU A 70 -18.76 -5.02 -2.04
N GLY A 71 -19.43 -5.75 -1.14
CA GLY A 71 -19.41 -7.23 -1.10
C GLY A 71 -20.22 -7.88 -2.21
#